data_AF-A0A932WW99-F1
#
_entry.id   AF-A0A932WW99-F1
#
_cell.length_a   1.000
_cell.length_b   1.000
_cell.length_c   1.000
_cell.angle_alpha   90.00
_cell.angle_beta   90.00
_cell.angle_gamma   90.00
#
_symmetry.space_group_name_H-M   'P 1'
#
loop_
_entity.id
_entity.type
_entity.pdbx_description
1 polymer ?
#
loop_
_entity_poly.entity_id
_entity_poly.type
_entity_poly.pdbx_seq_one_letter_code
_entity_poly.pdbx_strand_id
1 'polypeptide(L)'
;MKLKGLVWFFAIALTLISIWELSYTWVVRSYEGKVKAQAEKIVKSQYPNATGEDKELLVKGRMQHILDSTRDKEIFPMVGTSYQKCKENELNLGLDLQGGINVTMDVSLDGLLKSLSNNPKDPALLKAIQTANAQKINSDADYITLFRTAYTQQNPAAKLSSLFAGSGKEVKITDNDDVVTDKIRVTAKTAINQTYKILLKRIDKFGVAQPNINLDENKGIINVELAGVTD
;
A
#
# COMPACT_ATOMS: atom_id res chain seq x y z
N MET A 1 50.92 -12.97 -2.45
CA MET A 1 50.26 -13.15 -3.77
C MET A 1 48.92 -13.89 -3.71
N LYS A 2 48.62 -14.75 -2.72
CA LYS A 2 47.34 -15.50 -2.63
C LYS A 2 46.07 -14.64 -2.48
N LEU A 3 46.15 -13.49 -1.80
CA LEU A 3 45.00 -12.58 -1.69
C LEU A 3 44.59 -11.96 -3.04
N LYS A 4 45.52 -11.74 -3.98
CA LYS A 4 45.20 -11.13 -5.29
C LYS A 4 44.35 -12.06 -6.15
N GLY A 5 44.65 -13.36 -6.15
CA GLY A 5 43.86 -14.36 -6.90
C GLY A 5 42.45 -14.53 -6.31
N LEU A 6 42.32 -14.50 -4.99
CA LEU A 6 41.03 -14.58 -4.31
C LEU A 6 40.15 -13.35 -4.60
N VAL A 7 40.72 -12.14 -4.52
CA VAL A 7 40.01 -10.89 -4.86
C VAL A 7 39.56 -10.88 -6.32
N TRP A 8 40.41 -11.33 -7.26
CA TRP A 8 40.06 -11.37 -8.68
C TRP A 8 38.97 -12.40 -8.99
N PHE A 9 39.00 -13.55 -8.30
CA PHE A 9 37.92 -14.54 -8.38
C PHE A 9 36.57 -13.96 -7.93
N PHE A 10 36.52 -13.30 -6.76
CA PHE A 10 35.29 -12.66 -6.28
C PHE A 10 34.82 -11.52 -7.19
N ALA A 11 35.75 -10.73 -7.75
CA ALA A 11 35.41 -9.65 -8.68
C ALA A 11 34.77 -10.18 -9.97
N ILE A 12 35.31 -11.24 -10.56
CA ILE A 12 34.69 -11.89 -11.74
C ILE A 12 33.33 -12.46 -11.37
N ALA A 13 33.23 -13.21 -10.27
CA ALA A 13 31.98 -13.82 -9.85
C ALA A 13 30.88 -12.76 -9.65
N LEU A 14 31.22 -11.65 -8.99
CA LEU A 14 30.30 -10.52 -8.79
C LEU A 14 29.91 -9.86 -10.13
N THR A 15 30.86 -9.68 -11.05
CA THR A 15 30.59 -9.12 -12.38
C THR A 15 29.62 -10.02 -13.18
N LEU A 16 29.82 -11.33 -13.14
CA LEU A 16 28.93 -12.29 -13.80
C LEU A 16 27.52 -12.26 -13.20
N ILE A 17 27.41 -12.20 -11.88
CA ILE A 17 26.12 -12.07 -11.18
C ILE A 17 25.44 -10.75 -11.56
N SER A 18 26.17 -9.63 -11.61
CA SER A 18 25.60 -8.34 -12.02
C SER A 18 25.09 -8.35 -13.46
N ILE A 19 25.81 -8.99 -14.39
CA ILE A 19 25.37 -9.14 -15.79
C ILE A 19 24.10 -10.00 -15.85
N TRP A 20 24.04 -11.07 -15.06
CA TRP A 20 22.87 -11.94 -14.96
C TRP A 20 21.63 -11.17 -14.46
N GLU A 21 21.74 -10.43 -13.36
CA GLU A 21 20.65 -9.61 -12.83
C GLU A 21 20.19 -8.53 -13.83
N LEU A 22 21.13 -7.84 -14.47
CA LEU A 22 20.81 -6.82 -15.49
C LEU A 22 20.16 -7.42 -16.74
N SER A 23 20.42 -8.70 -17.06
CA SER A 23 19.81 -9.36 -18.21
C SER A 23 18.28 -9.44 -18.11
N TYR A 24 17.73 -9.58 -16.90
CA TYR A 24 16.27 -9.57 -16.68
C TYR A 24 15.65 -8.24 -17.10
N THR A 25 16.29 -7.12 -16.74
CA THR A 25 15.84 -5.77 -17.12
C THR A 25 15.78 -5.62 -18.64
N TRP A 26 16.79 -6.13 -19.35
CA TRP A 26 16.82 -6.06 -20.81
C TRP A 26 15.72 -6.94 -21.46
N VAL A 27 15.52 -8.15 -20.95
CA VAL A 27 14.48 -9.08 -21.43
C VAL A 27 13.08 -8.50 -21.22
N VAL A 28 12.80 -7.95 -20.04
CA VAL A 28 11.51 -7.31 -19.71
C VAL A 28 11.24 -6.14 -20.63
N ARG A 29 12.18 -5.20 -20.76
CA ARG A 29 12.01 -4.02 -21.64
C ARG A 29 11.83 -4.40 -23.11
N SER A 30 12.55 -5.42 -23.58
CA SER A 30 12.39 -5.94 -24.94
C SER A 30 11.00 -6.53 -25.15
N TYR A 31 10.49 -7.28 -24.18
CA TYR A 31 9.15 -7.87 -24.23
C TYR A 31 8.05 -6.80 -24.18
N GLU A 32 8.12 -5.87 -23.23
CA GLU A 32 7.16 -4.77 -23.09
C GLU A 32 7.15 -3.86 -24.33
N GLY A 33 8.31 -3.61 -24.94
CA GLY A 33 8.40 -2.89 -26.22
C GLY A 33 7.65 -3.59 -27.35
N LYS A 34 7.70 -4.92 -27.43
CA LYS A 34 6.91 -5.70 -28.41
C LYS A 34 5.41 -5.62 -28.13
N VAL A 35 5.02 -5.72 -26.86
CA VAL A 35 3.61 -5.62 -26.45
C VAL A 35 3.06 -4.23 -26.73
N LYS A 36 3.84 -3.17 -26.47
CA LYS A 36 3.49 -1.79 -26.83
C LYS A 36 3.23 -1.65 -28.32
N ALA A 37 4.14 -2.16 -29.17
CA ALA A 37 3.96 -2.12 -30.62
C ALA A 37 2.71 -2.90 -31.09
N GLN A 38 2.36 -4.00 -30.41
CA GLN A 38 1.13 -4.73 -30.67
C GLN A 38 -0.12 -3.92 -30.25
N ALA A 39 -0.08 -3.31 -29.06
CA ALA A 39 -1.16 -2.45 -28.55
C ALA A 39 -1.40 -1.25 -29.48
N GLU A 40 -0.35 -0.58 -29.95
CA GLU A 40 -0.43 0.53 -30.91
C GLU A 40 -1.10 0.11 -32.23
N LYS A 41 -0.78 -1.07 -32.75
CA LYS A 41 -1.42 -1.62 -33.96
C LYS A 41 -2.91 -1.87 -33.74
N ILE A 42 -3.28 -2.47 -32.61
CA ILE A 42 -4.67 -2.76 -32.25
C ILE A 42 -5.47 -1.45 -32.12
N VAL A 43 -4.94 -0.48 -31.37
CA VAL A 43 -5.62 0.81 -31.17
C VAL A 43 -5.75 1.57 -32.47
N LYS A 44 -4.73 1.59 -33.32
CA LYS A 44 -4.81 2.23 -34.65
C LYS A 44 -5.89 1.59 -35.54
N SER A 45 -6.11 0.28 -35.43
CA SER A 45 -7.14 -0.42 -36.19
C SER A 45 -8.55 -0.22 -35.63
N GLN A 46 -8.72 -0.16 -34.30
CA GLN A 46 -10.03 -0.07 -33.65
C GLN A 46 -10.50 1.39 -33.48
N TYR A 47 -9.56 2.32 -33.31
CA TYR A 47 -9.81 3.74 -33.04
C TYR A 47 -8.95 4.61 -33.98
N PRO A 48 -9.22 4.60 -35.30
CA PRO A 48 -8.41 5.33 -36.28
C PRO A 48 -8.42 6.86 -36.08
N ASN A 49 -9.45 7.38 -35.39
CA ASN A 49 -9.64 8.81 -35.13
C ASN A 49 -9.08 9.28 -33.78
N ALA A 50 -8.57 8.37 -32.94
CA ALA A 50 -7.99 8.76 -31.66
C ALA A 50 -6.66 9.49 -31.87
N THR A 51 -6.52 10.69 -31.33
CA THR A 51 -5.31 11.52 -31.41
C THR A 51 -4.90 12.05 -30.05
N GLY A 52 -3.64 12.48 -29.92
CA GLY A 52 -3.12 13.03 -28.68
C GLY A 52 -3.20 12.07 -27.49
N GLU A 53 -3.62 12.62 -26.35
CA GLU A 53 -3.65 11.95 -25.04
C GLU A 53 -4.61 10.76 -24.99
N ASP A 54 -5.78 10.86 -25.65
CA ASP A 54 -6.77 9.78 -25.71
C ASP A 54 -6.21 8.51 -26.36
N LYS A 55 -5.41 8.67 -27.42
CA LYS A 55 -4.74 7.54 -28.07
C LYS A 55 -3.73 6.87 -27.15
N GLU A 56 -2.97 7.67 -26.41
CA GLU A 56 -1.96 7.16 -25.49
C GLU A 56 -2.60 6.35 -24.36
N LEU A 57 -3.69 6.85 -23.78
CA LEU A 57 -4.47 6.13 -22.77
C LEU A 57 -5.03 4.80 -23.30
N LEU A 58 -5.57 4.79 -24.52
CA LEU A 58 -6.06 3.57 -25.16
C LEU A 58 -4.94 2.54 -25.41
N VAL A 59 -3.76 2.98 -25.84
CA VAL A 59 -2.59 2.12 -26.05
C VAL A 59 -2.11 1.55 -24.73
N LYS A 60 -2.01 2.38 -23.68
CA LYS A 60 -1.62 1.94 -22.33
C LYS A 60 -2.58 0.90 -21.77
N GLY A 61 -3.89 1.17 -21.81
CA GLY A 61 -4.90 0.21 -21.35
C GLY A 61 -4.85 -1.11 -22.11
N ARG A 62 -4.63 -1.08 -23.43
CA ARG A 62 -4.47 -2.30 -24.24
C ARG A 62 -3.17 -3.03 -23.92
N MET A 63 -2.07 -2.31 -23.73
CA MET A 63 -0.78 -2.88 -23.33
C MET A 63 -0.92 -3.60 -21.98
N GLN A 64 -1.52 -2.95 -20.98
CA GLN A 64 -1.75 -3.53 -19.67
C GLN A 64 -2.56 -4.83 -19.77
N HIS A 65 -3.66 -4.82 -20.52
CA HIS A 65 -4.48 -6.02 -20.72
C HIS A 65 -3.69 -7.18 -21.37
N ILE A 66 -2.80 -6.88 -22.34
CA ILE A 66 -1.96 -7.92 -22.96
C ILE A 66 -0.98 -8.45 -21.92
N LEU A 67 -0.26 -7.58 -21.21
CA LEU A 67 0.72 -7.96 -20.19
C LEU A 67 0.08 -8.82 -19.07
N ASP A 68 -1.12 -8.44 -18.62
CA ASP A 68 -1.88 -9.20 -17.63
C ASP A 68 -2.24 -10.60 -18.15
N SER A 69 -2.64 -10.71 -19.43
CA SER A 69 -2.96 -11.99 -20.06
C SER A 69 -1.73 -12.87 -20.35
N THR A 70 -0.53 -12.29 -20.33
CA THR A 70 0.73 -12.99 -20.62
C THR A 70 1.68 -13.05 -19.43
N ARG A 71 1.19 -12.83 -18.20
CA ARG A 71 1.98 -12.92 -16.95
C ARG A 71 2.77 -14.22 -16.82
N ASP A 72 2.12 -15.34 -17.12
CA ASP A 72 2.70 -16.68 -17.00
C ASP A 72 3.49 -17.11 -18.24
N LYS A 73 3.53 -16.28 -19.29
CA LYS A 73 4.27 -16.59 -20.51
C LYS A 73 5.77 -16.59 -20.22
N GLU A 74 6.46 -17.66 -20.59
CA GLU A 74 7.91 -17.73 -20.55
C GLU A 74 8.50 -16.77 -21.58
N ILE A 75 9.30 -15.80 -21.11
CA ILE A 75 9.94 -14.79 -21.98
C ILE A 75 11.46 -14.83 -21.90
N PHE A 76 12.04 -15.45 -20.87
CA PHE A 76 13.48 -15.54 -20.73
C PHE A 76 14.05 -16.64 -21.63
N PRO A 77 14.89 -16.31 -22.63
CA PRO A 77 15.24 -17.22 -23.71
C PRO A 77 16.07 -18.45 -23.30
N MET A 78 16.82 -18.37 -22.19
CA MET A 78 17.70 -19.47 -21.74
C MET A 78 17.12 -20.33 -20.61
N VAL A 79 16.20 -19.80 -19.80
CA VAL A 79 15.76 -20.42 -18.53
C VAL A 79 14.26 -20.73 -18.53
N GLY A 80 13.49 -20.17 -19.48
CA GLY A 80 12.03 -20.35 -19.50
C GLY A 80 11.32 -19.59 -18.37
N THR A 81 11.94 -18.56 -17.80
CA THR A 81 11.33 -17.77 -16.72
C THR A 81 10.13 -16.98 -17.25
N SER A 82 9.01 -16.99 -16.49
CA SER A 82 7.79 -16.25 -16.84
C SER A 82 7.99 -14.74 -16.84
N TYR A 83 7.17 -14.00 -17.59
CA TYR A 83 7.19 -12.53 -17.60
C TYR A 83 7.07 -11.95 -16.18
N GLN A 84 6.13 -12.46 -15.39
CA GLN A 84 5.97 -12.04 -13.99
C GLN A 84 7.27 -12.20 -13.20
N LYS A 85 7.93 -13.36 -13.33
CA LYS A 85 9.15 -13.62 -12.57
C LYS A 85 10.33 -12.82 -13.10
N CYS A 86 10.41 -12.56 -14.40
CA CYS A 86 11.39 -11.62 -14.96
C CYS A 86 11.17 -10.20 -14.47
N LYS A 87 9.91 -9.75 -14.33
CA LYS A 87 9.56 -8.42 -13.82
C LYS A 87 9.94 -8.24 -12.35
N GLU A 88 9.78 -9.28 -11.54
CA GLU A 88 10.22 -9.29 -10.13
C GLU A 88 11.74 -9.16 -9.95
N ASN A 89 12.53 -9.62 -10.93
CA ASN A 89 13.99 -9.52 -10.94
C ASN A 89 14.49 -8.34 -11.80
N GLU A 90 13.60 -7.49 -12.30
CA GLU A 90 14.01 -6.26 -12.99
C GLU A 90 14.70 -5.31 -11.98
N LEU A 91 15.67 -4.55 -12.48
CA LEU A 91 16.34 -3.51 -11.69
C LEU A 91 15.30 -2.50 -11.19
N ASN A 92 15.20 -2.36 -9.86
CA ASN A 92 14.35 -1.35 -9.23
C ASN A 92 14.97 0.03 -9.41
N LEU A 93 14.36 0.84 -10.28
CA LEU A 93 14.79 2.21 -10.55
C LEU A 93 14.23 3.22 -9.55
N GLY A 94 13.29 2.81 -8.68
CA GLY A 94 12.61 3.68 -7.74
C GLY A 94 11.62 4.64 -8.43
N LEU A 95 10.86 5.36 -7.60
CA LEU A 95 9.82 6.28 -8.04
C LEU A 95 10.36 7.44 -8.89
N ASP A 96 11.53 7.96 -8.52
CA ASP A 96 12.14 9.13 -9.17
C ASP A 96 12.53 8.85 -10.63
N LEU A 97 13.11 7.69 -10.90
CA LEU A 97 13.62 7.35 -12.24
C LEU A 97 12.58 6.62 -13.10
N GLN A 98 11.66 5.87 -12.49
CA GLN A 98 10.66 5.07 -13.23
C GLN A 98 9.29 5.77 -13.32
N GLY A 99 9.04 6.78 -12.49
CA GLY A 99 7.70 7.28 -12.23
C GLY A 99 6.88 6.28 -11.41
N GLY A 100 5.70 6.70 -10.95
CA GLY A 100 4.91 5.88 -10.05
C GLY A 100 3.89 6.67 -9.23
N ILE A 101 3.39 6.03 -8.18
CA ILE A 101 2.37 6.56 -7.29
C ILE A 101 2.92 6.57 -5.85
N ASN A 102 2.84 7.73 -5.19
CA ASN A 102 3.01 7.86 -3.74
C ASN A 102 1.70 8.30 -3.11
N VAL A 103 1.14 7.48 -2.23
CA VAL A 103 -0.15 7.74 -1.59
C VAL A 103 -0.03 7.54 -0.08
N THR A 104 -0.51 8.54 0.66
CA THR A 104 -0.75 8.45 2.09
C THR A 104 -2.23 8.16 2.33
N MET A 105 -2.54 7.01 2.91
CA MET A 105 -3.90 6.62 3.30
C MET A 105 -4.09 6.77 4.80
N ASP A 106 -5.21 7.37 5.18
CA ASP A 106 -5.65 7.44 6.58
C ASP A 106 -6.69 6.33 6.84
N VAL A 107 -6.40 5.43 7.77
CA VAL A 107 -7.36 4.44 8.26
C VAL A 107 -8.35 5.17 9.16
N SER A 108 -9.62 5.17 8.78
CA SER A 108 -10.69 5.89 9.50
C SER A 108 -10.93 5.33 10.91
N LEU A 109 -10.15 5.82 11.87
CA LEU A 109 -10.30 5.54 13.29
C LEU A 109 -11.52 6.26 13.89
N ASP A 110 -11.95 7.37 13.29
CA ASP A 110 -13.22 8.03 13.65
C ASP A 110 -14.42 7.13 13.30
N GLY A 111 -14.38 6.47 12.14
CA GLY A 111 -15.37 5.49 11.70
C GLY A 111 -15.40 4.28 12.60
N LEU A 112 -14.24 3.82 13.07
CA LEU A 112 -14.13 2.74 14.05
C LEU A 112 -14.76 3.13 15.39
N LEU A 113 -14.49 4.31 15.93
CA LEU A 113 -15.10 4.76 17.19
C LEU A 113 -16.63 4.84 17.07
N LYS A 114 -17.14 5.33 15.93
CA LYS A 114 -18.58 5.34 15.63
C LYS A 114 -19.16 3.93 15.54
N SER A 115 -18.45 2.97 14.94
CA SER A 115 -18.97 1.60 14.79
C SER A 115 -18.94 0.80 16.10
N LEU A 116 -17.98 1.08 16.98
CA LEU A 116 -17.90 0.46 18.30
C LEU A 116 -18.90 1.05 19.30
N SER A 117 -19.33 2.29 19.11
CA SER A 117 -20.22 2.96 20.05
C SER A 117 -21.64 2.37 20.04
N ASN A 118 -22.37 2.61 21.12
CA ASN A 118 -23.78 2.23 21.25
C ASN A 118 -24.69 3.18 20.47
N ASN A 119 -24.26 4.43 20.30
CA ASN A 119 -24.96 5.44 19.54
C ASN A 119 -23.95 6.24 18.68
N PRO A 120 -23.81 5.91 17.39
CA PRO A 120 -22.89 6.59 16.48
C PRO A 120 -23.23 8.08 16.27
N LYS A 121 -24.44 8.50 16.64
CA LYS A 121 -24.93 9.88 16.51
C LYS A 121 -24.89 10.65 17.83
N ASP A 122 -24.31 10.07 18.88
CA ASP A 122 -24.18 10.73 20.17
C ASP A 122 -23.39 12.06 20.03
N PRO A 123 -23.96 13.21 20.47
CA PRO A 123 -23.29 14.50 20.32
C PRO A 123 -21.96 14.60 21.07
N ALA A 124 -21.83 13.97 22.24
CA ALA A 124 -20.59 13.98 23.03
C ALA A 124 -19.50 13.14 22.36
N LEU A 125 -19.87 11.99 21.79
CA LEU A 125 -18.98 11.17 20.96
C LEU A 125 -18.48 11.96 19.74
N LEU A 126 -19.40 12.54 18.96
CA LEU A 126 -19.07 13.25 17.72
C LEU A 126 -18.17 14.47 17.99
N LYS A 127 -18.44 15.22 19.07
CA LYS A 127 -17.63 16.38 19.47
C LYS A 127 -16.21 15.98 19.89
N ALA A 128 -16.07 14.88 20.63
CA ALA A 128 -14.77 14.34 21.01
C ALA A 128 -13.98 13.86 19.78
N ILE A 129 -14.63 13.15 18.85
CA ILE A 129 -14.04 12.74 17.57
C ILE A 129 -13.57 13.94 16.76
N GLN A 130 -14.40 14.99 16.64
CA GLN A 130 -14.03 16.20 15.91
C GLN A 130 -12.79 16.86 16.50
N THR A 131 -12.72 16.93 17.83
CA THR A 131 -11.56 17.50 18.54
C THR A 131 -10.31 16.65 18.34
N ALA A 132 -10.43 15.32 18.44
CA ALA A 132 -9.33 14.40 18.18
C ALA A 132 -8.80 14.50 16.75
N ASN A 133 -9.68 14.63 15.75
CA ASN A 133 -9.31 14.83 14.35
C ASN A 133 -8.51 16.13 14.15
N ALA A 134 -8.93 17.22 14.79
CA ALA A 134 -8.20 18.49 14.72
C ALA A 134 -6.82 18.41 15.41
N GLN A 135 -6.74 17.70 16.54
CA GLN A 135 -5.49 17.55 17.30
C GLN A 135 -4.49 16.61 16.60
N LYS A 136 -4.97 15.57 15.91
CA LYS A 136 -4.12 14.59 15.21
C LYS A 136 -3.13 15.23 14.24
N ILE A 137 -3.50 16.36 13.63
CA ILE A 137 -2.66 17.07 12.66
C ILE A 137 -1.36 17.59 13.29
N ASN A 138 -1.42 18.01 14.56
CA ASN A 138 -0.32 18.69 15.25
C ASN A 138 0.23 17.91 16.45
N SER A 139 -0.23 16.67 16.66
CA SER A 139 0.13 15.86 17.82
C SER A 139 0.76 14.53 17.39
N ASP A 140 1.75 14.10 18.16
CA ASP A 140 2.35 12.77 18.03
C ASP A 140 1.69 11.72 18.93
N ALA A 141 0.68 12.10 19.72
CA ALA A 141 -0.07 11.15 20.53
C ALA A 141 -0.91 10.21 19.66
N ASP A 142 -1.14 8.98 20.15
CA ASP A 142 -2.02 8.04 19.45
C ASP A 142 -3.47 8.56 19.42
N TYR A 143 -4.15 8.28 18.31
CA TYR A 143 -5.48 8.81 18.05
C TYR A 143 -6.50 8.45 19.15
N ILE A 144 -6.40 7.26 19.73
CA ILE A 144 -7.31 6.81 20.79
C ILE A 144 -7.09 7.61 22.08
N THR A 145 -5.84 7.96 22.40
CA THR A 145 -5.51 8.87 23.50
C THR A 145 -6.02 10.28 23.26
N LEU A 146 -5.91 10.81 22.04
CA LEU A 146 -6.49 12.11 21.67
C LEU A 146 -8.01 12.12 21.88
N PHE A 147 -8.69 11.07 21.40
CA PHE A 147 -10.12 10.88 21.60
C PHE A 147 -10.50 10.80 23.08
N ARG A 148 -9.81 9.94 23.86
CA ARG A 148 -10.03 9.80 25.31
C ARG A 148 -9.92 11.16 26.00
N THR A 149 -8.83 11.88 25.73
CA THR A 149 -8.53 13.17 26.35
C THR A 149 -9.60 14.20 26.00
N ALA A 150 -10.00 14.28 24.74
CA ALA A 150 -11.08 15.17 24.30
C ALA A 150 -12.41 14.83 24.98
N TYR A 151 -12.76 13.54 25.07
CA TYR A 151 -14.02 13.11 25.65
C TYR A 151 -14.09 13.39 27.16
N THR A 152 -13.04 13.08 27.92
CA THR A 152 -13.02 13.29 29.38
C THR A 152 -12.98 14.77 29.75
N GLN A 153 -12.29 15.61 28.97
CA GLN A 153 -12.31 17.07 29.16
C GLN A 153 -13.69 17.67 28.88
N GLN A 154 -14.39 17.17 27.88
CA GLN A 154 -15.71 17.67 27.49
C GLN A 154 -16.83 17.12 28.40
N ASN A 155 -16.61 15.95 29.02
CA ASN A 155 -17.62 15.22 29.80
C ASN A 155 -17.03 14.66 31.11
N PRO A 156 -16.58 15.50 32.06
CA PRO A 156 -15.84 15.08 33.25
C PRO A 156 -16.64 14.16 34.20
N ALA A 157 -17.97 14.17 34.13
CA ALA A 157 -18.84 13.30 34.92
C ALA A 157 -19.24 11.99 34.20
N ALA A 158 -18.93 11.85 32.91
CA ALA A 158 -19.29 10.69 32.11
C ALA A 158 -18.15 9.68 32.05
N LYS A 159 -18.50 8.39 32.00
CA LYS A 159 -17.54 7.30 31.78
C LYS A 159 -17.53 6.90 30.31
N LEU A 160 -16.36 6.57 29.76
CA LEU A 160 -16.24 6.03 28.40
C LEU A 160 -17.01 4.72 28.22
N SER A 161 -17.12 3.90 29.28
CA SER A 161 -17.90 2.66 29.22
C SER A 161 -19.37 2.90 28.84
N SER A 162 -19.94 4.07 29.11
CA SER A 162 -21.31 4.40 28.69
C SER A 162 -21.50 4.43 27.16
N LEU A 163 -20.45 4.83 26.43
CA LEU A 163 -20.47 4.89 24.97
C LEU A 163 -20.25 3.54 24.32
N PHE A 164 -19.49 2.62 24.94
CA PHE A 164 -18.97 1.43 24.26
C PHE A 164 -19.40 0.10 24.88
N ALA A 165 -19.90 0.09 26.12
CA ALA A 165 -20.31 -1.15 26.79
C ALA A 165 -21.66 -1.66 26.27
N GLY A 166 -21.81 -2.97 26.12
CA GLY A 166 -23.06 -3.58 25.69
C GLY A 166 -23.02 -5.09 25.73
N SER A 167 -24.18 -5.73 25.57
CA SER A 167 -24.24 -7.19 25.49
C SER A 167 -23.48 -7.68 24.25
N GLY A 168 -22.59 -8.66 24.43
CA GLY A 168 -21.73 -9.19 23.36
C GLY A 168 -20.58 -8.28 22.91
N LYS A 169 -20.36 -7.14 23.58
CA LYS A 169 -19.20 -6.26 23.32
C LYS A 169 -18.05 -6.57 24.26
N GLU A 170 -16.82 -6.25 23.83
CA GLU A 170 -15.62 -6.45 24.66
C GLU A 170 -15.60 -5.52 25.89
N VAL A 171 -16.15 -4.31 25.74
CA VAL A 171 -16.23 -3.32 26.81
C VAL A 171 -17.39 -3.66 27.75
N LYS A 172 -17.10 -3.72 29.05
CA LYS A 172 -18.08 -3.95 30.12
C LYS A 172 -18.46 -2.64 30.78
N ILE A 173 -19.68 -2.55 31.32
CA ILE A 173 -20.16 -1.33 31.98
C ILE A 173 -19.32 -0.97 33.22
N THR A 174 -18.73 -1.98 33.87
CA THR A 174 -17.85 -1.85 35.05
C THR A 174 -16.43 -1.44 34.71
N ASP A 175 -16.04 -1.46 33.44
CA ASP A 175 -14.69 -1.06 33.04
C ASP A 175 -14.46 0.42 33.33
N ASN A 176 -13.27 0.76 33.79
CA ASN A 176 -12.83 2.14 33.90
C ASN A 176 -12.34 2.67 32.54
N ASP A 177 -12.13 3.99 32.46
CA ASP A 177 -11.77 4.64 31.20
C ASP A 177 -10.44 4.17 30.62
N ASP A 178 -9.45 3.80 31.44
CA ASP A 178 -8.18 3.22 30.97
C ASP A 178 -8.41 1.87 30.28
N VAL A 179 -9.16 0.97 30.92
CA VAL A 179 -9.48 -0.36 30.39
C VAL A 179 -10.30 -0.25 29.10
N VAL A 180 -11.25 0.68 29.05
CA VAL A 180 -12.03 0.94 27.83
C VAL A 180 -11.11 1.42 26.70
N THR A 181 -10.22 2.36 27.01
CA THR A 181 -9.26 2.93 26.05
C THR A 181 -8.35 1.84 25.48
N ASP A 182 -7.82 0.95 26.33
CA ASP A 182 -6.93 -0.12 25.90
C ASP A 182 -7.62 -1.14 24.99
N LYS A 183 -8.86 -1.54 25.30
CA LYS A 183 -9.65 -2.43 24.46
C LYS A 183 -9.93 -1.83 23.08
N ILE A 184 -10.31 -0.55 23.04
CA ILE A 184 -10.52 0.17 21.78
C ILE A 184 -9.20 0.25 21.00
N ARG A 185 -8.06 0.50 21.67
CA ARG A 185 -6.75 0.56 21.03
C ARG A 185 -6.34 -0.78 20.41
N VAL A 186 -6.58 -1.91 21.10
CA VAL A 186 -6.33 -3.25 20.54
C VAL A 186 -7.19 -3.49 19.29
N THR A 187 -8.47 -3.12 19.36
CA THR A 187 -9.38 -3.24 18.21
C THR A 187 -8.91 -2.37 17.04
N ALA A 188 -8.49 -1.13 17.31
CA ALA A 188 -7.96 -0.20 16.31
C ALA A 188 -6.71 -0.75 15.62
N LYS A 189 -5.73 -1.21 16.39
CA LYS A 189 -4.52 -1.85 15.85
C LYS A 189 -4.83 -3.06 14.99
N THR A 190 -5.82 -3.86 15.40
CA THR A 190 -6.26 -5.03 14.63
C THR A 190 -6.87 -4.61 13.28
N ALA A 191 -7.75 -3.61 13.28
CA ALA A 191 -8.37 -3.09 12.06
C ALA A 191 -7.34 -2.45 11.11
N ILE A 192 -6.39 -1.68 11.63
CA ILE A 192 -5.28 -1.10 10.86
C ILE A 192 -4.45 -2.21 10.20
N ASN A 193 -4.04 -3.22 10.98
CA ASN A 193 -3.23 -4.34 10.48
C ASN A 193 -3.99 -5.17 9.44
N GLN A 194 -5.29 -5.35 9.59
CA GLN A 194 -6.12 -6.01 8.58
C GLN A 194 -6.17 -5.19 7.28
N THR A 195 -6.34 -3.88 7.38
CA THR A 195 -6.33 -2.96 6.23
C THR A 195 -4.99 -3.02 5.50
N TYR A 196 -3.87 -2.96 6.23
CA TYR A 196 -2.53 -3.13 5.70
C TYR A 196 -2.37 -4.46 4.94
N LYS A 197 -2.80 -5.59 5.53
CA LYS A 197 -2.73 -6.91 4.88
C LYS A 197 -3.57 -6.98 3.60
N ILE A 198 -4.73 -6.32 3.58
CA ILE A 198 -5.59 -6.26 2.38
C ILE A 198 -4.89 -5.44 1.29
N LEU A 199 -4.29 -4.31 1.64
CA LEU A 199 -3.54 -3.46 0.70
C LEU A 199 -2.36 -4.22 0.10
N LEU A 200 -1.56 -4.90 0.92
CA LEU A 200 -0.45 -5.73 0.44
C LEU A 200 -0.93 -6.78 -0.56
N LYS A 201 -1.97 -7.54 -0.22
CA LYS A 201 -2.56 -8.54 -1.13
C LYS A 201 -3.10 -7.94 -2.42
N ARG A 202 -3.60 -6.70 -2.40
CA ARG A 202 -4.07 -6.03 -3.62
C ARG A 202 -2.89 -5.61 -4.48
N ILE A 203 -1.85 -5.03 -3.89
CA ILE A 203 -0.62 -4.63 -4.60
C ILE A 203 0.05 -5.85 -5.25
N ASP A 204 0.15 -6.96 -4.53
CA ASP A 204 0.70 -8.22 -5.05
C ASP A 204 -0.07 -8.71 -6.30
N LYS A 205 -1.41 -8.55 -6.31
CA LYS A 205 -2.23 -8.92 -7.48
C LYS A 205 -1.89 -8.09 -8.72
N PHE A 206 -1.50 -6.83 -8.55
CA PHE A 206 -1.08 -5.95 -9.64
C PHE A 206 0.36 -6.22 -10.12
N GLY A 207 1.07 -7.17 -9.50
CA GLY A 207 2.39 -7.59 -9.97
C GLY A 207 3.46 -6.50 -9.85
N VAL A 208 3.27 -5.54 -8.94
CA VAL A 208 4.24 -4.47 -8.68
C VAL A 208 5.49 -5.09 -8.08
N ALA A 209 6.63 -4.86 -8.73
CA ALA A 209 7.92 -5.30 -8.19
C ALA A 209 8.25 -4.45 -6.95
N GLN A 210 8.20 -5.09 -5.77
CA GLN A 210 8.72 -4.55 -4.50
C GLN A 210 8.10 -3.21 -4.06
N PRO A 211 6.85 -3.19 -3.57
CA PRO A 211 6.25 -1.98 -3.02
C PRO A 211 6.95 -1.53 -1.73
N ASN A 212 7.15 -0.22 -1.57
CA ASN A 212 7.60 0.35 -0.30
C ASN A 212 6.35 0.80 0.50
N ILE A 213 6.07 0.13 1.61
CA ILE A 213 4.89 0.40 2.43
C ILE A 213 5.32 0.65 3.87
N ASN A 214 5.00 1.83 4.39
CA ASN A 214 5.23 2.19 5.78
C ASN A 214 3.91 2.36 6.52
N LEU A 215 3.78 1.71 7.67
CA LEU A 215 2.59 1.78 8.53
C LEU A 215 2.94 2.52 9.83
N ASP A 216 2.23 3.62 10.08
CA ASP A 216 2.17 4.27 11.39
C ASP A 216 0.91 3.79 12.13
N GLU A 217 1.07 2.81 13.03
CA GLU A 217 -0.03 2.27 13.83
C GLU A 217 -0.64 3.30 14.78
N ASN A 218 0.14 4.29 15.24
CA ASN A 218 -0.31 5.25 16.25
C ASN A 218 -1.23 6.30 15.64
N LYS A 219 -0.89 6.73 14.41
CA LYS A 219 -1.68 7.68 13.63
C LYS A 219 -2.71 6.99 12.72
N GLY A 220 -2.62 5.67 12.54
CA GLY A 220 -3.46 4.93 11.62
C GLY A 220 -3.18 5.29 10.16
N ILE A 221 -1.94 5.68 9.83
CA ILE A 221 -1.55 6.14 8.50
C ILE A 221 -0.74 5.06 7.80
N ILE A 222 -1.06 4.81 6.52
CA ILE A 222 -0.32 3.88 5.66
C ILE A 222 0.21 4.68 4.46
N ASN A 223 1.53 4.79 4.36
CA ASN A 223 2.20 5.34 3.19
C ASN A 223 2.55 4.22 2.23
N VAL A 224 2.20 4.39 0.96
CA VAL A 224 2.45 3.41 -0.10
C VAL A 224 3.17 4.12 -1.24
N GLU A 225 4.33 3.60 -1.59
CA GLU A 225 5.10 4.00 -2.76
C GLU A 225 5.20 2.81 -3.72
N LEU A 226 4.70 3.02 -4.94
CA LEU A 226 4.70 2.04 -6.02
C LEU A 226 5.47 2.63 -7.20
N ALA A 227 6.61 2.06 -7.53
CA ALA A 227 7.36 2.42 -8.74
C ALA A 227 6.82 1.67 -9.96
N GLY A 228 6.85 2.31 -11.13
CA GLY A 228 6.50 1.68 -12.40
C GLY A 228 5.01 1.37 -12.58
N VAL A 229 4.14 1.91 -11.72
CA VAL A 229 2.69 1.94 -11.93
C VAL A 229 2.27 3.31 -12.44
N THR A 230 1.28 3.35 -13.33
CA THR A 230 0.68 4.60 -13.81
C THR A 230 -0.75 4.72 -13.30
N ASP A 231 -1.18 5.95 -13.05
CA ASP A 231 -2.57 6.32 -12.70
C ASP A 231 -3.55 5.97 -13.84
#